data_AF-A0A6A6TQ15-F1
#
_entry.id   AF-A0A6A6TQ15-F1
#
_cell.length_a   1.000
_cell.length_b   1.000
_cell.length_c   1.000
_cell.angle_alpha   90.00
_cell.angle_beta   90.00
_cell.angle_gamma   90.00
#
_symmetry.space_group_name_H-M   'P 1'
#
loop_
_entity.id
_entity.type
_entity.pdbx_description
1 polymer ?
#
loop_
_entity_poly.entity_id
_entity_poly.type
_entity_poly.pdbx_seq_one_letter_code
_entity_poly.pdbx_strand_id
1 'polypeptide(L)'
;MPDNVLPPAKNAPFPLLEGGCNCNQIRYRLRGPPMYCYACHCADCQRESGSVFACSAKIEFDMIESIGPQAPAIVSIVRKEHNGHAIHRLAQCPECKVTVWDTGNWNPSTYNVHVGTLDMPGLMEPDIHIYVDAKVRWVVLPEGAKTVPRDMDERVHWPKSSLLRLKRGMERWEKKKALTEAEAEKKKAEQSVNAEKGKEVEKDADPSLDDEADKTPTNGSPEPELEGEEDDEEEDFEEYVKKADEMERALQQRLEQLTLKLSEQNKA
;
A
#
# COMPACT_ATOMS: atom_id res chain seq x y z
N MET A 1 5.33 23.44 -21.25
CA MET A 1 4.42 22.36 -20.88
C MET A 1 3.33 22.35 -21.93
N PRO A 2 3.01 21.25 -22.63
CA PRO A 2 1.94 21.30 -23.61
C PRO A 2 0.60 21.43 -22.88
N ASP A 3 -0.06 22.58 -23.04
CA ASP A 3 -1.31 23.02 -22.42
C ASP A 3 -2.56 22.23 -22.89
N ASN A 4 -2.43 20.93 -23.17
CA ASN A 4 -3.50 20.18 -23.84
C ASN A 4 -3.60 18.71 -23.43
N VAL A 5 -3.30 18.38 -22.17
CA VAL A 5 -3.63 17.06 -21.63
C VAL A 5 -5.08 17.12 -21.13
N LEU A 6 -6.01 16.84 -22.04
CA LEU A 6 -7.41 16.63 -21.69
C LEU A 6 -7.50 15.50 -20.65
N PRO A 7 -8.33 15.64 -19.60
CA PRO A 7 -8.56 14.54 -18.66
C PRO A 7 -9.10 13.32 -19.43
N PRO A 8 -8.69 12.10 -19.06
CA PRO A 8 -9.14 10.90 -19.74
C PRO A 8 -10.67 10.84 -19.75
N ALA A 9 -11.24 10.47 -20.90
CA ALA A 9 -12.69 10.35 -21.06
C ALA A 9 -13.26 9.38 -20.01
N LYS A 10 -14.46 9.65 -19.50
CA LYS A 10 -15.12 8.92 -18.39
C LYS A 10 -15.18 7.39 -18.51
N ASN A 11 -14.92 6.82 -19.69
CA ASN A 11 -14.96 5.38 -19.98
C ASN A 11 -13.71 4.84 -20.71
N ALA A 12 -12.62 5.62 -20.81
CA ALA A 12 -11.39 5.13 -21.42
C ALA A 12 -10.69 4.13 -20.48
N PRO A 13 -10.09 3.04 -21.00
CA PRO A 13 -9.24 2.20 -20.18
C PRO A 13 -8.13 3.05 -19.55
N PHE A 14 -7.82 2.80 -18.28
CA PHE A 14 -6.80 3.55 -17.56
C PHE A 14 -5.49 3.54 -18.36
N PRO A 15 -4.91 4.71 -18.70
CA PRO A 15 -3.63 4.73 -19.40
C PRO A 15 -2.59 4.11 -18.47
N LEU A 16 -1.78 3.18 -18.99
CA LEU A 16 -0.63 2.67 -18.25
C LEU A 16 0.25 3.86 -17.87
N LEU A 17 0.32 4.16 -16.58
CA LEU A 17 1.04 5.32 -16.06
C LEU A 17 2.37 4.87 -15.50
N GLU A 18 3.43 5.47 -16.00
CA GLU A 18 4.79 5.21 -15.56
C GLU A 18 5.32 6.36 -14.69
N GLY A 19 6.35 6.04 -13.93
CA GLY A 19 7.06 7.00 -13.10
C GLY A 19 8.43 6.48 -12.73
N GLY A 20 9.16 7.27 -11.97
CA GLY A 20 10.49 6.92 -11.53
C GLY A 20 11.13 7.96 -10.63
N CYS A 21 12.34 7.65 -10.20
CA CYS A 21 13.18 8.60 -9.49
C CYS A 21 13.91 9.55 -10.46
N ASN A 22 14.48 10.63 -9.93
CA ASN A 22 15.16 11.65 -10.74
C ASN A 22 16.36 11.13 -11.56
N CYS A 23 17.07 10.10 -11.07
CA CYS A 23 18.19 9.51 -11.81
C CYS A 23 17.79 8.36 -12.76
N ASN A 24 16.49 8.06 -12.89
CA ASN A 24 15.93 7.00 -13.73
C ASN A 24 16.39 5.56 -13.42
N GLN A 25 17.09 5.32 -12.30
CA GLN A 25 17.45 3.96 -11.88
C GLN A 25 16.25 3.18 -11.34
N ILE A 26 15.33 3.88 -10.68
CA ILE A 26 14.01 3.36 -10.34
C ILE A 26 13.06 3.81 -11.44
N ARG A 27 12.40 2.84 -12.09
CA ARG A 27 11.27 3.06 -12.97
C ARG A 27 10.18 2.07 -12.63
N TYR A 28 8.94 2.53 -12.61
CA TYR A 28 7.80 1.71 -12.26
C TYR A 28 6.60 2.03 -13.15
N ARG A 29 5.67 1.08 -13.24
CA ARG A 29 4.42 1.20 -13.97
C ARG A 29 3.25 0.85 -13.06
N LEU A 30 2.21 1.67 -13.09
CA LEU A 30 0.93 1.37 -12.48
C LEU A 30 0.10 0.54 -13.45
N ARG A 31 -0.27 -0.67 -13.04
CA ARG A 31 -1.06 -1.62 -13.85
C ARG A 31 -2.57 -1.33 -13.85
N GLY A 32 -3.00 -0.34 -13.09
CA GLY A 32 -4.39 0.09 -13.00
C GLY A 32 -4.51 1.45 -12.30
N PRO A 33 -5.73 2.01 -12.25
CA PRO A 33 -5.97 3.29 -11.60
C PRO A 33 -5.71 3.20 -10.10
N PRO A 34 -5.14 4.24 -9.47
CA PRO A 34 -5.14 4.38 -8.02
C PRO A 34 -6.57 4.28 -7.45
N MET A 35 -6.68 3.85 -6.20
CA MET A 35 -7.93 3.82 -5.46
C MET A 35 -8.40 5.22 -5.08
N TYR A 36 -7.45 6.10 -4.76
CA TYR A 36 -7.73 7.46 -4.30
C TYR A 36 -6.47 8.33 -4.34
N CYS A 37 -6.61 9.60 -4.69
CA CYS A 37 -5.53 10.59 -4.65
C CYS A 37 -5.80 11.62 -3.56
N TYR A 38 -4.78 11.98 -2.78
CA TYR A 38 -4.93 12.97 -1.71
C TYR A 38 -3.68 13.83 -1.55
N ALA A 39 -3.88 15.05 -1.08
CA ALA A 39 -2.80 15.96 -0.71
C ALA A 39 -2.78 16.17 0.80
N CYS A 40 -1.70 15.75 1.44
CA CYS A 40 -1.52 15.87 2.88
C CYS A 40 -0.67 17.09 3.23
N HIS A 41 -1.23 17.94 4.09
CA HIS A 41 -0.61 19.19 4.53
C HIS A 41 0.04 19.08 5.92
N CYS A 42 0.17 17.90 6.51
CA CYS A 42 0.81 17.75 7.81
C CYS A 42 2.32 18.06 7.75
N ALA A 43 2.92 18.44 8.88
CA ALA A 43 4.33 18.82 8.95
C ALA A 43 5.29 17.70 8.50
N ASP A 44 4.94 16.43 8.74
CA ASP A 44 5.77 15.30 8.32
C ASP A 44 5.76 15.14 6.80
N CYS A 45 4.59 15.23 6.17
CA CYS A 45 4.46 15.21 4.71
C CYS A 45 5.15 16.41 4.03
N GLN A 46 5.12 17.59 4.67
CA GLN A 46 5.88 18.76 4.20
C GLN A 46 7.40 18.48 4.24
N ARG A 47 7.91 17.97 5.36
CA ARG A 47 9.34 17.67 5.53
C ARG A 47 9.82 16.55 4.60
N GLU A 48 9.02 15.51 4.45
CA GLU A 48 9.39 14.35 3.63
C GLU A 48 9.40 14.67 2.14
N SER A 49 8.41 15.42 1.66
CA SER A 49 8.36 15.84 0.25
C SER A 49 9.30 16.99 -0.07
N GLY A 50 9.74 17.76 0.94
CA GLY A 50 10.43 19.04 0.74
C GLY A 50 9.55 20.14 0.15
N SER A 51 8.25 19.88 -0.01
CA SER A 51 7.24 20.81 -0.51
C SER A 51 6.33 21.29 0.64
N VAL A 52 5.38 22.16 0.31
CA VAL A 52 4.37 22.65 1.27
C VAL A 52 3.21 21.67 1.49
N PHE A 53 3.20 20.54 0.78
CA PHE A 53 2.36 19.35 1.00
C PHE A 53 2.95 18.15 0.26
N ALA A 54 2.56 16.93 0.64
CA ALA A 54 2.80 15.73 -0.15
C ALA A 54 1.52 15.33 -0.90
N CYS A 55 1.63 15.05 -2.20
CA CYS A 55 0.53 14.53 -2.99
C CYS A 55 0.78 13.05 -3.29
N SER A 56 -0.17 12.20 -2.92
CA SER A 56 -0.02 10.76 -3.00
C SER A 56 -1.24 10.09 -3.62
N ALA A 57 -0.98 9.04 -4.39
CA ALA A 57 -1.99 8.18 -4.99
C ALA A 57 -1.92 6.80 -4.32
N LYS A 58 -2.99 6.41 -3.61
CA LYS A 58 -3.03 5.13 -2.91
C LYS A 58 -3.43 4.02 -3.88
N ILE A 59 -2.63 2.97 -3.99
CA ILE A 59 -2.83 1.84 -4.90
C ILE A 59 -2.39 0.53 -4.23
N GLU A 60 -2.92 -0.60 -4.68
CA GLU A 60 -2.51 -1.91 -4.18
C GLU A 60 -1.04 -2.18 -4.52
N PHE A 61 -0.33 -2.85 -3.62
CA PHE A 61 1.10 -3.11 -3.82
C PHE A 61 1.38 -3.97 -5.06
N ASP A 62 0.45 -4.88 -5.40
CA ASP A 62 0.53 -5.81 -6.53
C ASP A 62 0.20 -5.15 -7.89
N MET A 63 -0.24 -3.89 -7.86
CA MET A 63 -0.49 -3.07 -9.05
C MET A 63 0.71 -2.20 -9.45
N ILE A 64 1.82 -2.25 -8.72
CA ILE A 64 3.07 -1.57 -9.08
C ILE A 64 4.04 -2.59 -9.69
N GLU A 65 4.36 -2.40 -10.95
CA GLU A 65 5.35 -3.18 -11.68
C GLU A 65 6.69 -2.42 -11.72
N SER A 66 7.78 -3.04 -11.28
CA SER A 66 9.12 -2.48 -11.45
C SER A 66 9.60 -2.73 -12.88
N ILE A 67 9.88 -1.66 -13.62
CA ILE A 67 10.36 -1.71 -15.02
C ILE A 67 11.77 -1.12 -15.18
N GLY A 68 12.35 -0.61 -14.08
CA GLY A 68 13.69 -0.03 -14.05
C GLY A 68 14.80 -1.02 -13.71
N PRO A 69 16.06 -0.62 -13.89
CA PRO A 69 17.22 -1.47 -13.62
C PRO A 69 17.46 -1.73 -12.13
N GLN A 70 16.89 -0.93 -11.23
CA GLN A 70 17.08 -1.03 -9.79
C GLN A 70 15.74 -1.01 -9.05
N ALA A 71 15.66 -1.76 -7.95
CA ALA A 71 14.54 -1.70 -7.01
C ALA A 71 14.82 -0.66 -5.91
N PRO A 72 13.80 0.00 -5.35
CA PRO A 72 14.00 0.96 -4.27
C PRO A 72 14.45 0.25 -2.98
N ALA A 73 15.28 0.93 -2.20
CA ALA A 73 15.63 0.51 -0.85
C ALA A 73 14.52 0.95 0.12
N ILE A 74 14.17 0.07 1.05
CA ILE A 74 13.18 0.38 2.08
C ILE A 74 13.89 1.02 3.28
N VAL A 75 13.50 2.26 3.60
CA VAL A 75 13.98 3.02 4.76
C VAL A 75 12.83 3.14 5.75
N SER A 76 13.03 2.64 6.96
CA SER A 76 12.04 2.76 8.04
C SER A 76 12.31 4.01 8.87
N ILE A 77 11.30 4.85 9.03
CA ILE A 77 11.33 6.01 9.92
C ILE A 77 10.29 5.82 11.01
N VAL A 78 10.64 6.23 12.23
CA VAL A 78 9.70 6.24 13.35
C VAL A 78 9.03 7.61 13.41
N ARG A 79 7.71 7.63 13.24
CA ARG A 79 6.91 8.84 13.43
C ARG A 79 6.28 8.83 14.81
N LYS A 80 6.21 10.00 15.44
CA LYS A 80 5.45 10.19 16.68
C LYS A 80 3.98 10.40 16.32
N GLU A 81 3.13 9.51 16.79
CA GLU A 81 1.68 9.65 16.66
C GLU A 81 1.05 9.87 18.04
N HIS A 82 -0.21 10.34 18.05
CA HIS A 82 -0.93 10.62 19.29
C HIS A 82 -1.05 9.39 20.23
N ASN A 83 -1.01 8.17 19.68
CA ASN A 83 -1.16 6.91 20.42
C ASN A 83 0.09 6.01 20.41
N GLY A 84 1.27 6.52 20.01
CA GLY A 84 2.50 5.74 20.04
C GLY A 84 3.49 6.06 18.93
N HIS A 85 4.36 5.09 18.64
CA HIS A 85 5.30 5.15 17.52
C HIS A 85 4.76 4.33 16.36
N ALA A 86 4.67 4.94 15.19
CA ALA A 86 4.36 4.22 13.97
C ALA A 86 5.61 4.10 13.08
N ILE A 87 5.82 2.90 12.55
CA ILE A 87 6.90 2.61 11.62
C ILE A 87 6.41 2.90 10.22
N HIS A 88 6.87 4.02 9.69
CA HIS A 88 6.60 4.42 8.33
C HIS A 88 7.74 3.92 7.43
N ARG A 89 7.42 3.29 6.30
CA ARG A 89 8.44 2.75 5.38
C ARG A 89 8.43 3.52 4.09
N LEU A 90 9.60 4.03 3.72
CA LEU A 90 9.85 4.80 2.52
C LEU A 90 10.58 3.94 1.50
N ALA A 91 10.05 3.82 0.29
CA ALA A 91 10.75 3.21 -0.82
C ALA A 91 11.58 4.29 -1.53
N GLN A 92 12.88 4.31 -1.27
CA GLN A 92 13.81 5.34 -1.75
C GLN A 92 14.77 4.80 -2.80
N CYS A 93 15.06 5.62 -3.80
CA CYS A 93 16.14 5.32 -4.73
C CYS A 93 17.49 5.29 -3.99
N PRO A 94 18.28 4.20 -4.09
CA PRO A 94 19.59 4.11 -3.45
C PRO A 94 20.56 5.20 -3.92
N GLU A 95 20.44 5.64 -5.17
CA GLU A 95 21.35 6.63 -5.79
C GLU A 95 20.94 8.07 -5.46
N CYS A 96 19.74 8.48 -5.83
CA CYS A 96 19.30 9.88 -5.73
C CYS A 96 18.40 10.19 -4.52
N LYS A 97 18.10 9.20 -3.68
CA LYS A 97 17.32 9.30 -2.44
C LYS A 97 15.87 9.78 -2.59
N VAL A 98 15.38 9.96 -3.82
CA VAL A 98 13.96 10.23 -4.09
C VAL A 98 13.11 9.07 -3.56
N THR A 99 12.14 9.40 -2.72
CA THR A 99 11.07 8.48 -2.31
C THR A 99 10.06 8.37 -3.45
N VAL A 100 9.79 7.15 -3.92
CA VAL A 100 8.83 6.89 -5.01
C VAL A 100 7.45 6.47 -4.49
N TRP A 101 7.42 5.81 -3.33
CA TRP A 101 6.20 5.54 -2.58
C TRP A 101 6.52 5.28 -1.12
N ASP A 102 5.51 5.38 -0.29
CA ASP A 102 5.57 4.97 1.11
C ASP A 102 4.49 3.95 1.45
N THR A 103 4.73 3.19 2.51
CA THR A 103 3.67 2.41 3.17
C THR A 103 3.18 3.23 4.34
N GLY A 104 1.96 3.76 4.25
CA GLY A 104 1.27 4.35 5.39
C GLY A 104 1.24 3.38 6.58
N ASN A 105 1.00 3.92 7.78
CA ASN A 105 1.07 3.15 9.03
C ASN A 105 0.02 2.03 9.13
N TRP A 106 -0.97 2.03 8.24
CA TRP A 106 -2.21 1.28 8.40
C TRP A 106 -2.38 0.07 7.51
N ASN A 107 -1.54 -0.14 6.48
CA ASN A 107 -1.79 -1.28 5.60
C ASN A 107 -0.61 -1.67 4.70
N PRO A 108 0.03 -2.83 4.90
CA PRO A 108 1.05 -3.34 3.99
C PRO A 108 0.50 -3.83 2.63
N SER A 109 -0.83 -3.90 2.44
CA SER A 109 -1.45 -4.25 1.15
C SER A 109 -1.52 -3.08 0.16
N THR A 110 -1.21 -1.85 0.58
CA THR A 110 -1.30 -0.66 -0.27
C THR A 110 -0.06 0.21 -0.14
N TYR A 111 0.29 0.88 -1.25
CA TYR A 111 1.33 1.89 -1.30
C TYR A 111 0.74 3.26 -1.63
N ASN A 112 1.32 4.30 -1.03
CA ASN A 112 1.05 5.68 -1.36
C ASN A 112 2.13 6.14 -2.36
N VAL A 113 1.82 6.09 -3.65
CA VAL A 113 2.73 6.53 -4.71
C VAL A 113 2.82 8.05 -4.68
N HIS A 114 4.04 8.58 -4.61
CA HIS A 114 4.24 10.03 -4.60
C HIS A 114 3.97 10.56 -6.01
N VAL A 115 2.90 11.34 -6.17
CA VAL A 115 2.39 11.79 -7.48
C VAL A 115 3.45 12.52 -8.28
N GLY A 116 4.31 13.30 -7.61
CA GLY A 116 5.42 14.03 -8.25
C GLY A 116 6.49 13.15 -8.90
N THR A 117 6.47 11.84 -8.66
CA THR A 117 7.38 10.87 -9.30
C THR A 117 6.79 10.18 -10.53
N LEU A 118 5.54 10.48 -10.88
CA LEU A 118 4.90 10.01 -12.11
C LEU A 118 5.38 10.86 -13.29
N ASP A 119 5.47 10.26 -14.48
CA ASP A 119 5.86 10.99 -15.70
C ASP A 119 4.79 12.02 -16.12
N MET A 120 3.52 11.74 -15.81
CA MET A 120 2.38 12.64 -16.05
C MET A 120 1.62 12.93 -14.75
N PRO A 121 2.19 13.71 -13.83
CA PRO A 121 1.61 13.92 -12.50
C PRO A 121 0.27 14.68 -12.55
N GLY A 122 0.05 15.49 -13.61
CA GLY A 122 -1.20 16.23 -13.81
C GLY A 122 -2.44 15.36 -14.05
N LEU A 123 -2.28 14.05 -14.28
CA LEU A 123 -3.41 13.11 -14.34
C LEU A 123 -3.90 12.68 -12.95
N MET A 124 -3.19 13.01 -11.88
CA MET A 124 -3.48 12.61 -10.50
C MET A 124 -3.79 13.83 -9.64
N GLU A 125 -4.85 14.55 -10.01
CA GLU A 125 -5.39 15.61 -9.16
C GLU A 125 -5.88 15.03 -7.82
N PRO A 126 -5.60 15.67 -6.66
CA PRO A 126 -6.11 15.21 -5.38
C PRO A 126 -7.63 15.21 -5.33
N ASP A 127 -8.23 14.10 -4.91
CA ASP A 127 -9.66 14.01 -4.59
C ASP A 127 -10.02 14.79 -3.31
N ILE A 128 -9.04 14.97 -2.42
CA ILE A 128 -9.18 15.66 -1.13
C ILE A 128 -7.85 16.24 -0.65
N HIS A 129 -7.93 17.33 0.12
CA HIS A 129 -6.84 17.84 0.94
C HIS A 129 -7.07 17.51 2.42
N ILE A 130 -6.12 16.81 3.04
CA ILE A 130 -6.16 16.41 4.45
C ILE A 130 -5.16 17.22 5.28
N TYR A 131 -5.38 17.31 6.59
CA TYR A 131 -4.56 18.11 7.52
C TYR A 131 -4.48 19.59 7.14
N VAL A 132 -5.57 20.17 6.61
CA VAL A 132 -5.55 21.57 6.14
C VAL A 132 -5.40 22.60 7.28
N ASP A 133 -5.54 22.17 8.53
CA ASP A 133 -5.23 22.98 9.71
C ASP A 133 -3.74 23.37 9.79
N ALA A 134 -2.86 22.50 9.26
CA ALA A 134 -1.42 22.67 9.19
C ALA A 134 -0.95 23.21 7.82
N LYS A 135 -1.88 23.48 6.89
CA LYS A 135 -1.57 24.03 5.57
C LYS A 135 -0.85 25.36 5.69
N VAL A 136 0.21 25.52 4.91
CA VAL A 136 0.92 26.79 4.80
C VAL A 136 -0.04 27.90 4.34
N ARG A 137 -0.07 29.01 5.08
CA ARG A 137 -1.15 30.02 4.98
C ARG A 137 -1.33 30.62 3.59
N TRP A 138 -0.23 30.82 2.86
CA TRP A 138 -0.24 31.43 1.53
C TRP A 138 -0.63 30.47 0.39
N VAL A 139 -0.75 29.16 0.67
CA VAL A 139 -1.22 28.19 -0.33
C VAL A 139 -2.72 28.36 -0.54
N VAL A 140 -3.14 28.62 -1.77
CA VAL A 140 -4.56 28.69 -2.13
C VAL A 140 -4.97 27.35 -2.73
N LEU A 141 -6.06 26.76 -2.22
CA LEU A 141 -6.63 25.54 -2.78
C LEU A 141 -7.66 25.89 -3.87
N PRO A 142 -7.85 25.04 -4.89
CA PRO A 142 -8.86 25.25 -5.92
C PRO A 142 -10.25 25.46 -5.34
N GLU A 143 -11.07 26.26 -6.01
CA GLU A 143 -12.47 26.44 -5.61
C GLU A 143 -13.23 25.12 -5.68
N GLY A 144 -13.97 24.79 -4.62
CA GLY A 144 -14.70 23.52 -4.51
C GLY A 144 -13.84 22.31 -4.13
N ALA A 145 -12.54 22.47 -3.89
CA ALA A 145 -11.68 21.39 -3.41
C ALA A 145 -12.21 20.84 -2.07
N LYS A 146 -12.31 19.51 -1.97
CA LYS A 146 -12.69 18.86 -0.71
C LYS A 146 -11.56 18.99 0.30
N THR A 147 -11.89 19.38 1.53
CA THR A 147 -10.90 19.56 2.59
C THR A 147 -11.38 18.99 3.91
N VAL A 148 -10.46 18.42 4.68
CA VAL A 148 -10.70 18.07 6.08
C VAL A 148 -9.55 18.60 6.96
N PRO A 149 -9.84 19.08 8.18
CA PRO A 149 -8.84 19.72 9.03
C PRO A 149 -7.76 18.75 9.50
N ARG A 150 -8.04 17.45 9.60
CA ARG A 150 -7.12 16.41 10.08
C ARG A 150 -7.12 15.24 9.09
N ASP A 151 -6.97 14.02 9.59
CA ASP A 151 -7.06 12.83 8.78
C ASP A 151 -8.45 12.62 8.16
N MET A 152 -8.49 11.81 7.12
CA MET A 152 -9.69 11.42 6.39
C MET A 152 -10.18 10.06 6.91
N ASP A 153 -11.49 9.90 7.09
CA ASP A 153 -12.11 8.58 7.17
C ASP A 153 -12.37 8.06 5.73
N GLU A 154 -11.69 6.98 5.33
CA GLU A 154 -11.86 6.41 4.00
C GLU A 154 -13.32 6.00 3.73
N ARG A 155 -14.05 5.52 4.74
CA ARG A 155 -15.45 5.05 4.57
C ARG A 155 -16.39 6.18 4.17
N VAL A 156 -16.04 7.42 4.51
CA VAL A 156 -16.82 8.62 4.22
C VAL A 156 -16.43 9.21 2.87
N HIS A 157 -15.14 9.22 2.54
CA HIS A 157 -14.62 10.01 1.42
C HIS A 157 -14.29 9.21 0.17
N TRP A 158 -14.08 7.89 0.29
CA TRP A 158 -13.67 7.06 -0.83
C TRP A 158 -14.86 6.56 -1.65
N PRO A 159 -14.69 6.34 -2.96
CA PRO A 159 -15.65 5.61 -3.77
C PRO A 159 -15.85 4.19 -3.24
N LYS A 160 -17.10 3.68 -3.28
CA LYS A 160 -17.42 2.30 -2.87
C LYS A 160 -16.57 1.24 -3.59
N SER A 161 -16.25 1.47 -4.87
CA SER A 161 -15.35 0.60 -5.64
C SER A 161 -13.93 0.55 -5.08
N SER A 162 -13.42 1.67 -4.58
CA SER A 162 -12.10 1.77 -3.97
C SER A 162 -12.06 1.08 -2.60
N LEU A 163 -13.12 1.21 -1.81
CA LEU A 163 -13.27 0.47 -0.54
C LEU A 163 -13.31 -1.05 -0.76
N LEU A 164 -14.02 -1.52 -1.79
CA LEU A 164 -14.05 -2.95 -2.15
C LEU A 164 -12.66 -3.45 -2.58
N ARG A 165 -11.94 -2.66 -3.38
CA ARG A 165 -10.55 -2.97 -3.77
C ARG A 165 -9.63 -3.05 -2.57
N LEU A 166 -9.76 -2.10 -1.64
CA LEU A 166 -9.00 -2.08 -0.39
C LEU A 166 -9.28 -3.33 0.45
N LYS A 167 -10.55 -3.71 0.64
CA LYS A 167 -10.95 -4.94 1.35
C LYS A 167 -10.35 -6.18 0.70
N ARG A 168 -10.51 -6.35 -0.62
CA ARG A 168 -9.92 -7.46 -1.38
C ARG A 168 -8.38 -7.47 -1.26
N GLY A 169 -7.74 -6.31 -1.23
CA GLY A 169 -6.29 -6.17 -1.05
C GLY A 169 -5.83 -6.64 0.33
N MET A 170 -6.55 -6.29 1.39
CA MET A 170 -6.30 -6.75 2.75
C MET A 170 -6.42 -8.27 2.86
N GLU A 171 -7.52 -8.84 2.37
CA GLU A 171 -7.74 -10.30 2.38
C GLU A 171 -6.62 -11.06 1.65
N ARG A 172 -6.15 -10.54 0.50
CA ARG A 172 -5.00 -11.12 -0.23
C ARG A 172 -3.72 -11.06 0.60
N TRP A 173 -3.49 -9.95 1.28
CA TRP A 173 -2.29 -9.78 2.11
C TRP A 173 -2.31 -10.71 3.33
N GLU A 174 -3.43 -10.83 4.03
CA GLU A 174 -3.59 -11.73 5.17
C GLU A 174 -3.34 -13.18 4.79
N LYS A 175 -3.92 -13.63 3.68
CA LYS A 175 -3.66 -14.98 3.12
C LYS A 175 -2.18 -15.18 2.83
N LYS A 176 -1.51 -14.20 2.21
CA LYS A 176 -0.08 -14.27 1.91
C LYS A 176 0.77 -14.29 3.19
N LYS A 177 0.42 -13.50 4.20
CA LYS A 177 1.08 -13.49 5.50
C LYS A 177 0.99 -14.86 6.16
N ALA A 178 -0.21 -15.43 6.27
CA ALA A 178 -0.43 -16.75 6.85
C ALA A 178 0.37 -17.85 6.13
N LEU A 179 0.41 -17.83 4.80
CA LEU A 179 1.23 -18.75 4.01
C LEU A 179 2.73 -18.60 4.33
N THR A 180 3.22 -17.36 4.43
CA THR A 180 4.63 -17.07 4.71
C THR A 180 5.02 -17.51 6.12
N GLU A 181 4.14 -17.31 7.11
CA GLU A 181 4.33 -17.76 8.49
C GLU A 181 4.34 -19.28 8.59
N ALA A 182 3.39 -19.96 7.93
CA ALA A 182 3.35 -21.43 7.87
C ALA A 182 4.61 -22.02 7.19
N GLU A 183 5.12 -21.40 6.12
CA GLU A 183 6.37 -21.79 5.48
C GLU A 183 7.58 -21.59 6.40
N ALA A 184 7.61 -20.49 7.17
CA ALA A 184 8.69 -20.21 8.12
C ALA A 184 8.68 -21.21 9.30
N GLU A 185 7.50 -21.58 9.80
CA GLU A 185 7.33 -22.61 10.82
C GLU A 185 7.76 -23.99 10.32
N LYS A 186 7.35 -24.36 9.10
CA LYS A 186 7.79 -25.61 8.47
C LYS A 186 9.30 -25.67 8.29
N LYS A 187 9.92 -24.58 7.84
CA LYS A 187 11.40 -24.49 7.74
C LYS A 187 12.08 -24.59 9.09
N LYS A 188 11.53 -23.97 10.15
CA LYS A 188 12.05 -24.12 11.51
C LYS A 188 11.94 -25.57 12.02
N ALA A 189 10.82 -26.24 11.76
CA ALA A 189 10.61 -27.64 12.13
C ALA A 189 11.54 -28.60 11.36
N GLU A 190 11.79 -28.35 10.07
CA GLU A 190 12.75 -29.13 9.27
C GLU A 190 14.20 -28.90 9.74
N GLN A 191 14.53 -27.68 10.18
CA GLN A 191 15.85 -27.37 10.76
C GLN A 191 16.04 -28.01 12.14
N SER A 192 15.01 -28.10 12.99
CA SER A 192 15.10 -28.80 14.27
C SER A 192 15.25 -30.31 14.10
N VAL A 193 14.56 -30.92 13.13
CA VAL A 193 14.72 -32.36 12.80
C VAL A 193 16.12 -32.67 12.25
N ASN A 194 16.70 -31.77 11.45
CA ASN A 194 18.07 -31.92 10.97
C ASN A 194 19.13 -31.67 12.06
N ALA A 195 18.86 -30.80 13.04
CA ALA A 195 19.72 -30.57 14.20
C ALA A 195 19.73 -31.78 15.16
N GLU A 196 18.61 -32.50 15.29
CA GLU A 196 18.54 -33.75 16.08
C GLU A 196 19.29 -34.90 15.41
N LYS A 197 19.22 -35.03 14.07
CA LYS A 197 20.01 -36.02 13.31
C LYS A 197 21.52 -35.74 13.29
N GLY A 198 21.93 -34.49 13.53
CA GLY A 198 23.34 -34.10 13.67
C GLY A 198 23.96 -34.45 15.03
N LYS A 199 23.16 -34.87 16.02
CA LYS A 199 23.62 -35.17 17.39
C LYS A 199 23.93 -36.65 17.67
N GLU A 200 23.77 -37.54 16.70
CA GLU A 200 24.07 -38.98 16.88
C GLU A 200 25.54 -39.37 16.60
N VAL A 201 26.42 -38.42 16.24
CA VAL A 201 27.86 -38.69 16.05
C VAL A 201 28.70 -37.70 16.86
N GLU A 202 28.68 -37.84 18.18
CA GLU A 202 29.83 -37.56 19.08
C GLU A 202 29.41 -37.93 20.51
N LYS A 203 29.65 -39.19 20.87
CA LYS A 203 29.88 -39.57 22.26
C LYS A 203 31.37 -39.83 22.38
N ASP A 204 32.06 -38.97 23.14
CA ASP A 204 33.10 -39.32 24.11
C ASP A 204 33.89 -38.05 24.52
N ALA A 205 33.62 -37.53 25.72
CA ALA A 205 34.64 -37.09 26.70
C ALA A 205 34.01 -36.39 27.93
N ASP A 206 34.68 -36.65 29.06
CA ASP A 206 34.43 -36.42 30.49
C ASP A 206 34.17 -34.96 30.96
N PRO A 207 33.58 -34.75 32.17
CA PRO A 207 33.06 -33.46 32.64
C PRO A 207 34.06 -32.71 33.54
N SER A 208 33.92 -31.38 33.63
CA SER A 208 33.99 -30.65 34.91
C SER A 208 33.92 -29.12 34.73
N LEU A 209 33.39 -28.49 35.80
CA LEU A 209 33.47 -27.09 36.24
C LEU A 209 32.43 -26.09 35.70
N ASP A 210 31.34 -26.01 36.47
CA ASP A 210 30.95 -24.86 37.32
C ASP A 210 31.17 -23.45 36.75
N ASP A 211 30.09 -22.69 36.57
CA ASP A 211 29.97 -21.37 37.20
C ASP A 211 28.54 -20.80 37.09
N GLU A 212 28.28 -19.89 38.03
CA GLU A 212 27.03 -19.58 38.70
C GLU A 212 25.88 -19.00 37.87
N ALA A 213 24.68 -19.32 38.35
CA ALA A 213 23.43 -18.70 37.97
C ALA A 213 23.27 -17.31 38.60
N ASP A 214 22.80 -16.34 37.82
CA ASP A 214 22.12 -15.16 38.37
C ASP A 214 20.71 -15.03 37.79
N LYS A 215 19.78 -14.71 38.68
CA LYS A 215 18.34 -14.84 38.53
C LYS A 215 17.68 -13.47 38.32
N THR A 216 16.74 -13.45 37.36
CA THR A 216 15.43 -12.76 37.37
C THR A 216 15.38 -11.20 37.33
N PRO A 217 14.22 -10.57 37.03
CA PRO A 217 12.91 -11.12 36.62
C PRO A 217 12.26 -10.47 35.38
N THR A 218 11.38 -11.25 34.77
CA THR A 218 10.23 -10.87 33.94
C THR A 218 9.26 -9.96 34.69
N ASN A 219 8.68 -8.97 34.01
CA ASN A 219 7.44 -8.33 34.44
C ASN A 219 6.46 -8.26 33.27
N GLY A 220 5.24 -8.76 33.48
CA GLY A 220 4.12 -8.72 32.54
C GLY A 220 2.97 -7.87 33.07
N SER A 221 1.87 -7.87 32.29
CA SER A 221 0.48 -7.37 32.51
C SER A 221 0.10 -6.19 31.60
N PRO A 222 -1.21 -5.95 31.32
CA PRO A 222 -2.16 -6.81 30.60
C PRO A 222 -2.92 -6.05 29.47
N GLU A 223 -3.48 -6.78 28.49
CA GLU A 223 -4.39 -6.25 27.45
C GLU A 223 -5.84 -6.20 27.94
N PRO A 224 -6.65 -5.20 27.56
CA PRO A 224 -8.10 -5.23 27.74
C PRO A 224 -8.83 -5.63 26.44
N GLU A 225 -9.71 -6.61 26.59
CA GLU A 225 -10.69 -7.10 25.61
C GLU A 225 -11.82 -6.07 25.42
N LEU A 226 -12.31 -5.92 24.18
CA LEU A 226 -13.57 -5.23 23.87
C LEU A 226 -14.43 -6.16 23.02
N GLU A 227 -15.54 -6.57 23.61
CA GLU A 227 -16.59 -7.42 23.04
C GLU A 227 -17.39 -6.67 21.97
N GLY A 228 -17.79 -7.39 20.92
CA GLY A 228 -18.56 -6.89 19.79
C GLY A 228 -20.06 -7.08 19.96
N GLU A 229 -20.82 -6.18 19.32
CA GLU A 229 -22.23 -6.35 18.99
C GLU A 229 -22.31 -6.53 17.45
N GLU A 230 -22.53 -7.76 17.00
CA GLU A 230 -23.09 -8.11 15.67
C GLU A 230 -24.62 -8.15 15.86
N ASP A 231 -25.45 -7.63 14.98
CA ASP A 231 -25.92 -8.28 13.75
C ASP A 231 -26.97 -7.35 13.11
N ASP A 232 -26.90 -7.14 11.78
CA ASP A 232 -28.03 -6.81 10.86
C ASP A 232 -27.55 -6.27 9.48
N GLU A 233 -26.25 -6.02 9.26
CA GLU A 233 -25.72 -5.44 7.99
C GLU A 233 -25.12 -6.45 6.98
N GLU A 234 -24.97 -7.73 7.32
CA GLU A 234 -24.29 -8.72 6.46
C GLU A 234 -25.11 -9.12 5.21
N GLU A 235 -26.44 -9.21 5.31
CA GLU A 235 -27.29 -9.64 4.18
C GLU A 235 -27.29 -8.65 3.00
N ASP A 236 -27.16 -7.34 3.25
CA ASP A 236 -27.08 -6.32 2.18
C ASP A 236 -25.70 -6.32 1.49
N PHE A 237 -24.65 -6.77 2.18
CA PHE A 237 -23.30 -6.79 1.65
C PHE A 237 -23.08 -7.92 0.63
N GLU A 238 -23.60 -9.13 0.89
CA GLU A 238 -23.46 -10.26 -0.05
C GLU A 238 -24.21 -10.01 -1.37
N GLU A 239 -25.41 -9.42 -1.31
CA GLU A 239 -26.19 -9.09 -2.51
C GLU A 239 -25.46 -8.03 -3.37
N TYR A 240 -24.82 -7.06 -2.72
CA TYR A 240 -24.02 -6.06 -3.41
C TYR A 240 -22.77 -6.65 -4.08
N VAL A 241 -22.05 -7.54 -3.39
CA VAL A 241 -20.88 -8.24 -3.94
C VAL A 241 -21.27 -9.03 -5.19
N LYS A 242 -22.40 -9.75 -5.13
CA LYS A 242 -22.92 -10.50 -6.27
C LYS A 242 -23.21 -9.60 -7.47
N LYS A 243 -23.87 -8.45 -7.24
CA LYS A 243 -24.14 -7.45 -8.30
C LYS A 243 -22.87 -6.87 -8.90
N ALA A 244 -21.84 -6.60 -8.08
CA ALA A 244 -20.56 -6.09 -8.56
C ALA A 244 -19.83 -7.12 -9.44
N ASP A 245 -19.82 -8.39 -9.04
CA ASP A 245 -19.19 -9.47 -9.81
C ASP A 245 -19.96 -9.78 -11.12
N GLU A 246 -21.28 -9.64 -11.11
CA GLU A 246 -22.11 -9.72 -12.32
C GLU A 246 -21.80 -8.56 -13.29
N MET A 247 -21.64 -7.34 -12.77
CA MET A 247 -21.29 -6.17 -13.57
C MET A 247 -19.88 -6.28 -14.15
N GLU A 248 -18.90 -6.76 -13.38
CA GLU A 248 -17.53 -7.00 -13.84
C GLU A 248 -17.48 -8.03 -14.97
N ARG A 249 -18.21 -9.15 -14.82
CA ARG A 249 -18.35 -10.16 -15.87
C ARG A 249 -19.01 -9.61 -17.14
N ALA A 250 -20.06 -8.80 -17.00
CA ALA A 250 -20.73 -8.17 -18.14
C ALA A 250 -19.81 -7.19 -18.88
N LEU A 251 -18.98 -6.43 -18.16
CA LEU A 251 -17.99 -5.53 -18.74
C LEU A 251 -16.89 -6.30 -19.47
N GLN A 252 -16.39 -7.40 -18.90
CA GLN A 252 -15.40 -8.27 -19.54
C GLN A 252 -15.94 -8.89 -20.83
N GLN A 253 -17.19 -9.38 -20.84
CA GLN A 253 -17.83 -9.91 -22.04
C GLN A 253 -17.99 -8.84 -23.13
N ARG A 254 -18.35 -7.61 -22.74
CA ARG A 254 -18.48 -6.50 -23.69
C ARG A 254 -17.13 -6.09 -24.27
N LEU A 255 -16.08 -6.09 -23.46
CA LEU A 255 -14.70 -5.84 -23.91
C LEU A 255 -14.25 -6.90 -24.89
N GLU A 256 -14.53 -8.18 -24.63
CA GLU A 256 -14.18 -9.28 -25.53
C GLU A 256 -14.91 -9.17 -26.88
N GLN A 257 -16.22 -8.87 -26.86
CA GLN A 257 -17.00 -8.63 -28.08
C GLN A 257 -16.48 -7.43 -28.89
N LEU A 258 -16.10 -6.34 -28.23
CA LEU A 258 -15.52 -5.18 -28.89
C LEU A 258 -14.15 -5.48 -29.48
N THR A 259 -13.35 -6.29 -28.78
CA THR A 259 -12.02 -6.73 -29.25
C THR A 259 -12.15 -7.60 -30.50
N LEU A 260 -13.13 -8.52 -30.52
CA LEU A 260 -13.45 -9.34 -31.69
C LEU A 260 -13.88 -8.46 -32.87
N LYS A 261 -14.81 -7.52 -32.68
CA LYS A 261 -15.26 -6.59 -33.71
C LYS A 261 -14.13 -5.73 -34.27
N LEU A 262 -13.23 -5.23 -33.43
CA LEU A 262 -12.04 -4.49 -33.88
C LEU A 262 -11.11 -5.40 -34.70
N SER A 263 -10.95 -6.65 -34.30
CA SER A 263 -10.11 -7.61 -35.03
C SER A 263 -10.69 -7.99 -36.40
N GLU A 264 -12.02 -7.99 -36.54
CA GLU A 264 -12.72 -8.21 -37.82
C GLU A 264 -12.62 -6.98 -38.72
N GLN A 265 -12.77 -5.78 -38.16
CA GLN A 265 -12.60 -4.52 -38.90
C GLN A 265 -11.17 -4.31 -39.41
N ASN A 266 -10.16 -4.79 -38.67
CA ASN A 266 -8.76 -4.71 -39.09
C ASN A 266 -8.35 -5.79 -40.12
N LYS A 267 -9.23 -6.75 -40.42
CA LYS A 267 -9.03 -7.80 -41.43
C LYS A 267 -9.76 -7.53 -42.75
N ALA A 268 -10.65 -6.54 -42.78
CA ALA A 268 -11.41 -6.09 -43.95
C ALA A 268 -10.70 -4.89 -44.62
#